data_AF-A0A7V3AIN4-F1
#
_entry.id   AF-A0A7V3AIN4-F1
#
_cell.length_a   1.000
_cell.length_b   1.000
_cell.length_c   1.000
_cell.angle_alpha   90.00
_cell.angle_beta   90.00
_cell.angle_gamma   90.00
#
_symmetry.space_group_name_H-M   'P 1'
#
loop_
_entity.id
_entity.type
_entity.pdbx_description
1 polymer ?
#
loop_
_entity_poly.entity_id
_entity_poly.type
_entity_poly.pdbx_seq_one_letter_code
_entity_poly.pdbx_strand_id
1 'polypeptide(L)'
;MGDLHRYLFEQLALCQLLKAAKYPLILTGVSMPLAILAGLILALMRMSHRSWLKYPAGLYIEVIRGTPLLVQLFLVWYSLPLIGQHFGTELLTFKEPLY
;
A
#
# COMPACT_ATOMS: atom_id res chain seq x y z
N MET A 1 -16.63 -31.91 27.41
CA MET A 1 -15.85 -32.29 26.20
C MET A 1 -15.89 -31.23 25.10
N GLY A 2 -16.91 -30.37 25.04
CA GLY A 2 -16.98 -29.25 24.07
C GLY A 2 -16.07 -28.05 24.36
N ASP A 3 -15.67 -27.84 25.61
CA ASP A 3 -14.85 -26.68 25.99
C ASP A 3 -13.39 -26.82 25.56
N LEU A 4 -12.84 -28.06 25.53
CA LEU A 4 -11.46 -28.33 25.10
C LEU A 4 -11.19 -27.90 23.65
N HIS A 5 -12.13 -28.16 22.73
CA HIS A 5 -12.00 -27.75 21.34
C HIS A 5 -12.07 -26.23 21.16
N ARG A 6 -12.86 -25.54 22.01
CA ARG A 6 -12.92 -24.07 22.03
C ARG A 6 -11.59 -23.47 22.49
N TYR A 7 -10.99 -24.01 23.55
CA TYR A 7 -9.68 -23.55 24.02
C TYR A 7 -8.56 -23.78 23.01
N LEU A 8 -8.53 -24.93 22.33
CA LEU A 8 -7.55 -25.19 21.27
C LEU A 8 -7.74 -24.24 20.07
N PHE A 9 -8.99 -23.95 19.69
CA PHE A 9 -9.29 -23.01 18.61
C PHE A 9 -8.90 -21.58 18.98
N GLU A 10 -9.23 -21.12 20.20
CA GLU A 10 -8.85 -19.79 20.69
C GLU A 10 -7.34 -19.61 20.81
N GLN A 11 -6.61 -20.62 21.32
CA GLN A 11 -5.15 -20.58 21.39
C GLN A 11 -4.50 -20.60 20.01
N LEU A 12 -4.99 -21.45 19.10
CA LEU A 12 -4.48 -21.51 17.73
C LEU A 12 -4.74 -20.19 16.99
N ALA A 13 -5.94 -19.62 17.13
CA ALA A 13 -6.32 -18.34 16.53
C ALA A 13 -5.45 -17.19 17.07
N LEU A 14 -5.19 -17.14 18.37
CA LEU A 14 -4.35 -16.10 18.97
C LEU A 14 -2.90 -16.17 18.44
N CYS A 15 -2.33 -17.37 18.37
CA CYS A 15 -1.00 -17.56 17.78
C CYS A 15 -0.94 -17.19 16.29
N GLN A 16 -2.00 -17.49 15.53
CA GLN A 16 -2.11 -17.12 14.10
C GLN A 16 -2.19 -15.60 13.92
N LEU A 17 -3.00 -14.91 14.71
CA LEU A 17 -3.14 -13.45 14.66
C LEU A 17 -1.83 -12.75 15.05
N LEU A 18 -1.13 -13.22 16.08
CA LEU A 18 0.16 -12.66 16.49
C LEU A 18 1.24 -12.85 15.41
N LYS A 19 1.27 -14.01 14.75
CA LYS A 19 2.18 -14.24 13.63
C LYS A 19 1.83 -13.36 12.43
N ALA A 20 0.55 -13.24 12.10
CA ALA A 20 0.07 -12.42 10.99
C ALA A 20 0.33 -10.91 11.24
N ALA A 21 0.24 -10.46 12.49
CA ALA A 21 0.44 -9.06 12.88
C ALA A 21 1.87 -8.54 12.60
N LYS A 22 2.86 -9.44 12.49
CA LYS A 22 4.24 -9.07 12.17
C LYS A 22 4.36 -8.31 10.85
N TYR A 23 3.64 -8.74 9.82
CA TYR A 23 3.74 -8.17 8.47
C TYR A 23 3.23 -6.72 8.39
N PRO A 24 1.99 -6.40 8.79
CA PRO A 24 1.51 -5.02 8.78
C PRO A 24 2.32 -4.14 9.72
N LEU A 25 2.82 -4.67 10.86
CA LEU A 25 3.63 -3.87 11.78
C LEU A 25 4.95 -3.41 11.15
N ILE A 26 5.65 -4.32 10.46
CA ILE A 26 6.88 -3.98 9.71
C ILE A 26 6.53 -3.05 8.53
N LEU A 27 5.48 -3.38 7.79
CA LEU A 27 5.07 -2.60 6.62
C LEU A 27 4.70 -1.16 7.01
N THR A 28 3.89 -0.97 8.05
CA THR A 28 3.56 0.35 8.58
C THR A 28 4.79 1.04 9.15
N GLY A 29 5.64 0.32 9.91
CA GLY A 29 6.87 0.88 10.47
C GLY A 29 7.82 1.49 9.42
N VAL A 30 7.92 0.86 8.24
CA VAL A 30 8.76 1.36 7.14
C VAL A 30 8.01 2.36 6.25
N SER A 31 6.72 2.14 5.97
CA SER A 31 5.96 2.99 5.06
C SER A 31 5.53 4.31 5.69
N MET A 32 5.27 4.38 7.01
CA MET A 32 4.85 5.62 7.68
C MET A 32 5.88 6.75 7.53
N PRO A 33 7.18 6.55 7.86
CA PRO A 33 8.17 7.61 7.69
C PRO A 33 8.24 8.14 6.26
N LEU A 34 8.17 7.24 5.26
CA LEU A 34 8.16 7.61 3.84
C LEU A 34 6.90 8.40 3.48
N ALA A 35 5.73 7.96 3.94
CA ALA A 35 4.46 8.64 3.71
C ALA A 35 4.44 10.03 4.36
N ILE A 36 5.00 10.18 5.55
CA ILE A 36 5.12 11.48 6.25
C ILE A 36 6.04 12.42 5.46
N LEU A 37 7.22 11.95 5.05
CA LEU A 37 8.16 12.77 4.28
C LEU A 37 7.55 13.21 2.94
N ALA A 38 6.94 12.28 2.20
CA ALA A 38 6.26 12.60 0.94
C ALA A 38 5.09 13.57 1.15
N GLY A 39 4.27 13.33 2.18
CA GLY A 39 3.15 14.19 2.56
C GLY A 39 3.59 15.60 2.96
N LEU A 40 4.71 15.72 3.67
CA LEU A 40 5.31 16.99 4.04
C LEU A 40 5.77 17.77 2.81
N ILE A 41 6.48 17.12 1.89
CA ILE A 41 6.91 17.74 0.62
C ILE A 41 5.69 18.23 -0.18
N LEU A 42 4.67 17.39 -0.32
CA LEU A 42 3.43 17.76 -1.02
C LEU A 42 2.70 18.94 -0.34
N ALA A 43 2.65 18.96 0.99
CA ALA A 43 2.06 20.07 1.74
C ALA A 43 2.83 21.37 1.51
N LEU A 44 4.17 21.33 1.55
CA LEU A 44 5.02 22.49 1.27
C LEU A 44 4.84 22.99 -0.18
N MET A 45 4.77 22.08 -1.15
CA MET A 45 4.50 22.45 -2.55
C MET A 45 3.12 23.11 -2.71
N ARG A 46 2.10 22.62 -2.00
CA ARG A 46 0.75 23.21 -2.01
C ARG A 46 0.70 24.61 -1.38
N MET A 47 1.55 24.88 -0.39
CA MET A 47 1.67 26.20 0.24
C MET A 47 2.50 27.20 -0.57
N SER A 48 3.20 26.73 -1.61
CA SER A 48 4.03 27.59 -2.46
C SER A 48 3.19 28.66 -3.17
N HIS A 49 3.77 29.86 -3.32
CA HIS A 49 3.20 30.94 -4.13
C HIS A 49 3.24 30.62 -5.63
N ARG A 50 4.10 29.68 -6.04
CA ARG A 50 4.30 29.26 -7.42
C ARG A 50 3.14 28.35 -7.88
N SER A 51 2.30 28.86 -8.77
CA SER A 51 1.15 28.13 -9.34
C SER A 51 1.51 26.74 -9.88
N TRP A 52 2.67 26.61 -10.54
CA TRP A 52 3.14 25.35 -11.14
C TRP A 52 3.53 24.27 -10.10
N LEU A 53 3.77 24.62 -8.83
CA LEU A 53 3.93 23.64 -7.75
C LEU A 53 2.59 23.39 -7.04
N LYS A 54 1.83 24.47 -6.82
CA LYS A 54 0.59 24.44 -6.05
C LYS A 54 -0.51 23.60 -6.70
N TYR A 55 -0.76 23.79 -8.00
CA TYR A 55 -1.82 23.08 -8.71
C TYR A 55 -1.59 21.57 -8.81
N PRO A 56 -0.44 21.06 -9.30
CA PRO A 56 -0.23 19.62 -9.37
C PRO A 56 -0.19 18.95 -8.00
N ALA A 57 0.37 19.61 -6.97
CA ALA A 57 0.32 19.09 -5.60
C ALA A 57 -1.12 19.00 -5.07
N GLY A 58 -1.94 20.02 -5.34
CA GLY A 58 -3.37 20.02 -5.01
C GLY A 58 -4.12 18.88 -5.70
N LEU A 59 -3.94 18.73 -7.01
CA LEU A 59 -4.56 17.66 -7.80
C LEU A 59 -4.17 16.27 -7.29
N TYR A 60 -2.88 16.03 -7.04
CA TYR A 60 -2.43 14.76 -6.48
C TYR A 60 -3.10 14.44 -5.13
N ILE A 61 -3.14 15.42 -4.22
CA ILE A 61 -3.77 15.24 -2.90
C ILE A 61 -5.26 14.95 -3.04
N GLU A 62 -5.97 15.66 -3.91
CA GLU A 62 -7.40 15.49 -4.14
C GLU A 62 -7.72 14.12 -4.76
N VAL A 63 -6.94 13.68 -5.75
CA VAL A 63 -7.11 12.36 -6.38
C VAL A 63 -6.82 11.24 -5.38
N ILE A 64 -5.69 11.30 -4.67
CA ILE A 64 -5.30 10.24 -3.73
C ILE A 64 -6.25 10.14 -2.53
N ARG A 65 -6.79 11.28 -2.06
CA ARG A 65 -7.77 11.28 -0.96
C ARG A 65 -9.20 10.99 -1.43
N GLY A 66 -9.51 11.27 -2.69
CA GLY A 66 -10.82 11.02 -3.29
C GLY A 66 -10.97 9.61 -3.86
N THR A 67 -9.87 8.88 -4.05
CA THR A 67 -9.89 7.50 -4.58
C THR A 67 -9.74 6.48 -3.46
N PRO A 68 -10.56 5.40 -3.43
CA PRO A 68 -10.37 4.32 -2.47
C PRO A 68 -9.00 3.67 -2.59
N LEU A 69 -8.35 3.36 -1.46
CA LEU A 69 -7.03 2.69 -1.45
C LEU A 69 -7.06 1.37 -2.24
N LEU A 70 -8.18 0.65 -2.18
CA LEU A 70 -8.37 -0.58 -2.94
C LEU A 70 -8.21 -0.34 -4.44
N VAL A 71 -8.79 0.73 -4.99
CA VAL A 71 -8.65 1.10 -6.41
C VAL A 71 -7.20 1.43 -6.75
N GLN A 72 -6.49 2.13 -5.87
CA GLN A 72 -5.06 2.43 -6.07
C GLN A 72 -4.22 1.15 -6.13
N LEU A 73 -4.48 0.19 -5.24
CA LEU A 73 -3.82 -1.12 -5.25
C LEU A 73 -4.16 -1.92 -6.52
N PHE A 74 -5.41 -1.90 -6.98
CA PHE A 74 -5.82 -2.50 -8.24
C PHE A 74 -5.05 -1.90 -9.41
N LEU A 75 -4.98 -0.57 -9.52
CA LEU A 75 -4.25 0.09 -10.60
C LEU A 75 -2.76 -0.28 -10.57
N VAL A 76 -2.12 -0.28 -9.40
CA VAL A 76 -0.71 -0.67 -9.30
C VAL A 76 -0.52 -2.14 -9.67
N TRP A 77 -1.34 -3.04 -9.14
CA TRP A 77 -1.22 -4.48 -9.38
C TRP A 77 -1.44 -4.86 -10.84
N TYR A 78 -2.47 -4.29 -11.48
CA TYR A 78 -2.82 -4.66 -12.85
C TYR A 78 -2.13 -3.80 -13.90
N SER A 79 -1.88 -2.51 -13.68
CA SER A 79 -1.29 -1.63 -14.70
C SER A 79 0.24 -1.69 -14.75
N LEU A 80 0.92 -1.90 -13.61
CA LEU A 80 2.39 -1.92 -13.57
C LEU A 80 3.01 -3.02 -14.47
N PRO A 81 2.44 -4.25 -14.55
CA PRO A 81 2.96 -5.29 -15.45
C PRO A 81 2.78 -4.96 -16.93
N LEU A 82 1.64 -4.36 -17.31
CA LEU A 82 1.40 -3.94 -18.69
C LEU A 82 2.43 -2.88 -19.12
N ILE A 83 2.71 -1.92 -18.23
CA ILE A 83 3.75 -0.91 -18.44
C ILE A 83 5.12 -1.60 -18.57
N GLY A 84 5.42 -2.53 -17.67
CA GLY A 84 6.67 -3.31 -17.68
C GLY A 84 6.93 -4.07 -18.98
N GLN A 85 5.88 -4.66 -19.57
CA GLN A 85 5.94 -5.36 -20.85
C GLN A 85 6.25 -4.42 -22.02
N HIS A 86 5.65 -3.22 -22.05
CA HIS A 86 5.92 -2.22 -23.09
C HIS A 86 7.35 -1.69 -23.04
N PHE A 87 7.97 -1.62 -21.85
CA PHE A 87 9.36 -1.20 -21.69
C PHE A 87 10.38 -2.34 -21.74
N GLY A 88 9.96 -3.59 -22.03
CA GLY A 88 10.85 -4.76 -22.11
C GLY A 88 11.51 -5.14 -20.78
N THR A 89 11.01 -4.61 -19.66
CA THR A 89 11.53 -4.90 -18.33
C THR A 89 10.83 -6.14 -17.77
N GLU A 90 11.44 -7.31 -17.97
CA GLU A 90 10.97 -8.58 -17.39
C GLU A 90 10.91 -8.54 -15.84
N LEU A 91 11.60 -7.57 -15.20
CA LEU A 91 11.57 -7.31 -13.75
C LEU A 91 10.21 -6.79 -13.23
N LEU A 92 9.42 -6.13 -14.08
CA LEU A 92 8.07 -5.64 -13.75
C LEU A 92 6.98 -6.57 -14.29
N THR A 93 7.38 -7.58 -15.05
CA THR A 93 6.50 -8.68 -15.47
C THR A 93 6.51 -9.69 -14.33
N PHE A 94 5.52 -9.61 -13.44
CA PHE A 94 5.31 -10.71 -12.49
C PHE A 94 5.02 -11.96 -13.31
N LYS A 95 6.05 -12.79 -13.50
CA LYS A 95 5.93 -14.10 -14.11
C LYS A 95 5.00 -14.88 -13.21
N GLU A 96 3.73 -14.99 -13.58
CA GLU A 96 2.82 -15.90 -12.90
C GLU A 96 3.47 -17.29 -12.99
N PRO A 97 3.86 -17.92 -11.87
CA PRO A 97 4.09 -19.34 -11.92
C PRO A 97 2.71 -19.92 -12.20
N LEU A 98 2.53 -20.45 -13.41
CA LEU A 98 1.51 -21.48 -13.60
C LEU A 98 1.74 -22.51 -12.48
N TYR A 99 0.69 -22.76 -11.69
CA TYR A 99 0.60 -23.51 -10.40
C TYR A 99 0.66 -22.67 -9.12
#